data_AF-A0A7X6V5R6-F1
#
_entry.id   AF-A0A7X6V5R6-F1
#
_cell.length_a   1.000
_cell.length_b   1.000
_cell.length_c   1.000
_cell.angle_alpha   90.00
_cell.angle_beta   90.00
_cell.angle_gamma   90.00
#
_symmetry.space_group_name_H-M   'P 1'
#
loop_
_entity.id
_entity.type
_entity.pdbx_description
1 polymer ?
#
loop_
_entity_poly.entity_id
_entity_poly.type
_entity_poly.pdbx_seq_one_letter_code
_entity_poly.pdbx_strand_id
1 'polypeptide(L)'
;MENQRDNFIFYDNDVDALNAAGLRILGLLCGGSPAWASVKPRHPNGFYNLPDAPDGKERWTNYITKMVEHYRGKIDEWEVWNEAWSGYFMDLPKEERGTYYGELLKLAWAAAKKVNPQAGIVGMVTALEYDQFTEDALKVTGVEFMDYFSYHDYSGKLYGGDGNRATLQA
;
A
#
# COMPACT_ATOMS: atom_id res chain seq x y z
N MET A 1 -6.98 -0.56 -11.60
CA MET A 1 -7.98 -0.38 -10.53
C MET A 1 -9.15 -1.31 -10.82
N GLU A 2 -9.67 -2.00 -9.81
CA GLU A 2 -10.90 -2.79 -9.96
C GLU A 2 -12.12 -1.88 -9.76
N ASN A 3 -12.95 -1.68 -10.79
CA ASN A 3 -14.09 -0.75 -10.72
C ASN A 3 -15.40 -1.46 -10.33
N GLN A 4 -15.50 -2.76 -10.64
CA GLN A 4 -16.58 -3.70 -10.35
C GLN A 4 -15.95 -5.08 -10.18
N ARG A 5 -16.68 -6.03 -9.57
CA ARG A 5 -16.16 -7.37 -9.31
C ARG A 5 -15.57 -8.00 -10.58
N ASP A 6 -14.30 -8.39 -10.48
CA ASP A 6 -13.51 -9.01 -11.54
C ASP A 6 -13.37 -8.14 -12.82
N ASN A 7 -13.68 -6.84 -12.72
CA ASN A 7 -13.53 -5.88 -13.81
C ASN A 7 -12.40 -4.90 -13.50
N PHE A 8 -11.27 -5.12 -14.17
CA PHE A 8 -10.07 -4.31 -14.01
C PHE A 8 -9.99 -3.27 -15.12
N ILE A 9 -9.88 -2.00 -14.73
CA ILE A 9 -9.45 -0.93 -15.60
C ILE A 9 -7.94 -0.79 -15.46
N PHE A 10 -7.25 -0.98 -16.58
CA PHE A 10 -5.82 -0.76 -16.73
C PHE A 10 -5.56 0.54 -17.51
N TYR A 11 -4.58 1.30 -17.04
CA TYR A 11 -4.10 2.55 -17.63
C TYR A 11 -2.84 2.30 -18.46
N ASP A 12 -2.90 1.36 -19.40
CA ASP A 12 -1.72 0.93 -20.16
C ASP A 12 -1.09 2.05 -20.98
N ASN A 13 -1.90 2.88 -21.63
CA ASN A 13 -1.40 4.00 -22.44
C ASN A 13 -0.60 5.00 -21.60
N ASP A 14 -1.05 5.30 -20.38
CA ASP A 14 -0.39 6.25 -19.50
C ASP A 14 0.92 5.66 -18.97
N VAL A 15 0.89 4.40 -18.53
CA VAL A 15 2.09 3.66 -18.08
C VAL A 15 3.13 3.54 -19.19
N ASP A 16 2.69 3.21 -20.40
CA ASP A 16 3.59 3.08 -21.56
C ASP A 16 4.17 4.43 -21.98
N ALA A 17 3.39 5.52 -21.91
CA ALA A 17 3.87 6.86 -22.20
C ALA A 17 4.93 7.32 -21.17
N LEU A 18 4.71 7.07 -19.88
CA LEU A 18 5.66 7.40 -18.82
C LEU A 18 6.96 6.58 -18.97
N ASN A 19 6.85 5.29 -19.26
CA ASN A 19 8.02 4.43 -19.52
C ASN A 19 8.78 4.87 -20.77
N ALA A 20 8.09 5.22 -21.85
CA ALA A 20 8.71 5.74 -23.08
C ALA A 20 9.43 7.08 -22.86
N ALA A 21 8.97 7.88 -21.89
CA ALA A 21 9.63 9.10 -21.44
C ALA A 21 10.84 8.84 -20.50
N GLY A 22 11.13 7.59 -20.17
CA GLY A 22 12.23 7.20 -19.27
C GLY A 22 11.93 7.38 -17.78
N LEU A 23 10.66 7.58 -17.41
CA LEU A 23 10.23 7.67 -16.01
C LEU A 23 10.08 6.27 -15.41
N ARG A 24 10.34 6.15 -14.11
CA ARG A 24 10.02 4.97 -13.31
C ARG A 24 8.77 5.26 -12.48
N ILE A 25 7.94 4.24 -12.34
CA ILE A 25 6.63 4.35 -11.70
C ILE A 25 6.66 3.56 -10.39
N LEU A 26 6.27 4.22 -9.30
CA LEU A 26 5.89 3.55 -8.05
C LEU A 26 4.38 3.30 -8.09
N GLY A 27 3.99 2.04 -8.19
CA GLY A 27 2.59 1.65 -8.22
C GLY A 27 1.98 1.66 -6.82
N LEU A 28 0.96 2.48 -6.60
CA LEU A 28 0.27 2.50 -5.30
C LEU A 28 -0.83 1.43 -5.25
N LEU A 29 -0.61 0.39 -4.44
CA LEU A 29 -1.61 -0.61 -4.06
C LEU A 29 -2.40 -0.08 -2.87
N CYS A 30 -3.14 1.01 -3.05
CA CYS A 30 -4.08 1.52 -2.05
C CYS A 30 -5.52 1.13 -2.37
N GLY A 31 -5.68 0.12 -3.24
CA GLY A 31 -6.91 -0.19 -3.95
C GLY A 31 -8.11 -0.08 -3.02
N GLY A 32 -8.81 1.05 -3.11
CA GLY A 32 -10.03 1.30 -2.37
C GLY A 32 -10.91 0.13 -2.67
N SER A 33 -11.06 -0.76 -1.67
CA SER A 33 -11.82 -1.98 -1.83
C SER A 33 -13.13 -1.57 -2.50
N PRO A 34 -13.45 -2.06 -3.71
CA PRO A 34 -14.65 -1.61 -4.40
C PRO A 34 -15.83 -1.68 -3.44
N ALA A 35 -16.88 -0.85 -3.59
CA ALA A 35 -17.92 -0.73 -2.56
C ALA A 35 -18.54 -2.08 -2.09
N TRP A 36 -18.42 -3.14 -2.89
CA TRP A 36 -18.84 -4.51 -2.61
C TRP A 36 -17.83 -5.39 -1.85
N ALA A 37 -16.60 -4.94 -1.64
CA ALA A 37 -15.52 -5.64 -0.95
C ALA A 37 -15.20 -5.04 0.45
N SER A 38 -16.00 -4.07 0.88
CA SER A 38 -16.13 -3.69 2.28
C SER A 38 -17.56 -3.94 2.76
N VAL A 39 -17.73 -4.17 4.06
CA VAL A 39 -19.06 -4.18 4.70
C VAL A 39 -19.63 -2.77 4.89
N LYS A 40 -18.80 -1.72 4.74
CA LYS A 40 -19.21 -0.32 4.86
C LYS A 40 -19.52 0.29 3.48
N PRO A 41 -20.48 1.23 3.39
CA PRO A 41 -20.62 2.09 2.21
C PRO A 41 -19.30 2.79 1.90
N ARG A 42 -19.06 3.10 0.62
CA ARG A 42 -17.85 3.82 0.19
C ARG A 42 -17.66 5.06 1.06
N HIS A 43 -16.47 5.21 1.65
CA HIS A 43 -16.14 6.42 2.40
C HIS A 43 -16.49 7.65 1.54
N PRO A 44 -17.06 8.75 2.09
CA PRO A 44 -17.53 9.90 1.31
C PRO A 44 -16.45 10.49 0.39
N ASN A 45 -15.18 10.34 0.78
CA ASN A 45 -14.02 10.81 0.01
C ASN A 45 -13.44 9.75 -0.95
N GLY A 46 -14.14 8.64 -1.17
CA GLY A 46 -14.03 7.84 -2.38
C GLY A 46 -12.90 6.81 -2.49
N PHE A 47 -11.92 6.71 -1.59
CA PHE A 47 -10.71 5.93 -1.91
C PHE A 47 -10.32 4.79 -0.97
N TYR A 48 -10.92 4.63 0.22
CA TYR A 48 -10.34 3.73 1.25
C TYR A 48 -11.36 2.85 1.98
N ASN A 49 -11.96 1.93 1.25
CA ASN A 49 -12.70 0.85 1.87
C ASN A 49 -11.75 -0.26 2.28
N LEU A 50 -11.95 -0.80 3.48
CA LEU A 50 -11.14 -1.91 3.98
C LEU A 50 -11.60 -3.22 3.34
N PRO A 51 -10.69 -4.17 3.05
CA PRO A 51 -11.04 -5.54 2.69
C PRO A 51 -11.52 -6.33 3.94
N ASP A 52 -12.59 -5.85 4.58
CA ASP A 52 -13.12 -6.35 5.86
C ASP A 52 -14.33 -7.28 5.71
N ALA A 53 -14.80 -7.50 4.48
CA ALA A 53 -15.75 -8.57 4.18
C ALA A 53 -15.15 -9.97 4.48
N PRO A 54 -15.98 -11.02 4.68
CA PRO A 54 -15.49 -12.37 4.96
C PRO A 54 -14.46 -12.90 3.93
N ASP A 55 -14.57 -12.49 2.67
CA ASP A 55 -13.64 -12.82 1.58
C ASP A 55 -12.72 -11.64 1.19
N GLY A 56 -12.65 -10.60 2.03
CA GLY A 56 -11.88 -9.39 1.75
C GLY A 56 -10.38 -9.65 1.58
N LYS A 57 -9.77 -10.49 2.42
CA LYS A 57 -8.35 -10.88 2.31
C LYS A 57 -8.04 -11.64 1.02
N GLU A 58 -8.96 -12.51 0.57
CA GLU A 58 -8.82 -13.22 -0.70
C GLU A 58 -8.89 -12.25 -1.88
N ARG A 59 -9.84 -11.31 -1.84
CA ARG A 59 -10.01 -10.27 -2.87
C ARG A 59 -8.81 -9.34 -2.94
N TRP A 60 -8.28 -8.92 -1.79
CA TRP A 60 -7.04 -8.17 -1.70
C TRP A 60 -5.90 -8.90 -2.41
N THR A 61 -5.72 -10.18 -2.11
CA THR A 61 -4.71 -11.04 -2.75
C THR A 61 -4.91 -11.13 -4.27
N ASN A 62 -6.16 -11.30 -4.74
CA ASN A 62 -6.48 -11.33 -6.17
C ASN A 62 -6.20 -9.99 -6.86
N TYR A 63 -6.59 -8.87 -6.24
CA TYR A 63 -6.31 -7.52 -6.76
C TYR A 63 -4.81 -7.30 -6.98
N ILE A 64 -3.99 -7.61 -5.97
CA ILE A 64 -2.54 -7.48 -6.05
C ILE A 64 -1.98 -8.37 -7.15
N THR A 65 -2.41 -9.64 -7.17
CA THR A 65 -1.99 -10.61 -8.18
C THR A 65 -2.24 -10.06 -9.58
N LYS A 66 -3.46 -9.56 -9.85
CA LYS A 66 -3.84 -9.02 -11.16
C LYS A 66 -3.06 -7.76 -11.54
N MET A 67 -2.87 -6.83 -10.60
CA MET A 67 -2.12 -5.60 -10.87
C MET A 67 -0.64 -5.87 -11.15
N VAL A 68 0.00 -6.67 -10.30
CA VAL A 68 1.43 -6.98 -10.41
C VAL A 68 1.71 -7.88 -11.61
N GLU A 69 0.84 -8.84 -11.93
CA GLU A 69 0.96 -9.70 -13.11
C GLU A 69 0.80 -8.89 -14.40
N HIS A 70 -0.23 -8.05 -14.49
CA HIS A 70 -0.52 -7.26 -15.69
C HIS A 70 0.58 -6.26 -16.02
N TYR A 71 1.08 -5.55 -15.01
CA TYR A 71 2.13 -4.53 -15.19
C TYR A 71 3.56 -5.05 -15.05
N ARG A 72 3.75 -6.37 -15.05
CA ARG A 72 5.09 -6.97 -14.96
C ARG A 72 6.01 -6.41 -16.06
N GLY A 73 7.16 -5.86 -15.65
CA GLY A 73 8.15 -5.27 -16.55
C GLY A 73 7.79 -3.85 -17.03
N LYS A 74 6.66 -3.30 -16.59
CA LYS A 74 6.24 -1.91 -16.80
C LYS A 74 6.21 -1.10 -15.50
N ILE A 75 5.89 -1.76 -14.38
CA ILE A 75 5.95 -1.22 -13.02
C ILE A 75 6.68 -2.25 -12.15
N ASP A 76 7.82 -1.85 -11.62
CA ASP A 76 8.73 -2.74 -10.90
C ASP A 76 8.57 -2.62 -9.37
N GLU A 77 8.08 -1.49 -8.88
CA GLU A 77 7.96 -1.18 -7.45
C GLU A 77 6.51 -0.87 -7.07
N TRP A 78 6.07 -1.39 -5.94
CA TRP A 78 4.68 -1.29 -5.47
C TRP A 78 4.62 -0.92 -3.99
N GLU A 79 3.96 0.19 -3.68
CA GLU A 79 3.69 0.59 -2.31
C GLU A 79 2.36 0.03 -1.82
N VAL A 80 2.38 -0.63 -0.66
CA VAL A 80 1.20 -1.24 -0.07
C VAL A 80 0.51 -0.23 0.84
N TRP A 81 -0.71 0.13 0.45
CA TRP A 81 -1.56 1.13 1.10
C TRP A 81 -1.01 2.56 1.03
N ASN A 82 -1.84 3.54 1.43
CA ASN A 82 -1.41 4.93 1.63
C ASN A 82 -1.75 5.36 3.05
N GLU A 83 -0.78 5.85 3.79
CA GLU A 83 -0.92 6.43 5.14
C GLU A 83 -1.82 5.64 6.10
N ALA A 84 -1.62 4.33 6.22
CA ALA A 84 -2.44 3.43 7.04
C ALA A 84 -2.46 3.81 8.53
N TRP A 85 -1.50 4.62 9.00
CA TRP A 85 -1.47 5.18 10.35
C TRP A 85 -2.56 6.23 10.60
N SER A 86 -3.26 6.72 9.57
CA SER A 86 -4.27 7.77 9.64
C SER A 86 -5.68 7.20 9.48
N GLY A 87 -6.62 7.65 10.31
CA GLY A 87 -8.00 7.15 10.32
C GLY A 87 -8.75 7.51 9.05
N TYR A 88 -8.24 8.51 8.32
CA TYR A 88 -8.74 8.91 7.02
C TYR A 88 -8.51 7.83 5.94
N PHE A 89 -7.36 7.16 6.02
CA PHE A 89 -6.97 6.15 5.03
C PHE A 89 -7.18 4.72 5.52
N MET A 90 -7.35 4.52 6.83
CA MET A 90 -7.70 3.23 7.41
C MET A 90 -8.70 3.46 8.55
N ASP A 91 -9.99 3.32 8.23
CA ASP A 91 -11.11 3.55 9.17
C ASP A 91 -11.27 2.39 10.17
N LEU A 92 -10.26 2.25 11.02
CA LEU A 92 -10.17 1.36 12.18
C LEU A 92 -9.72 2.15 13.41
N PRO A 93 -9.99 1.66 14.63
CA PRO A 93 -9.40 2.18 15.86
C PRO A 93 -7.87 2.29 15.76
N LYS A 94 -7.28 3.29 16.43
CA LYS A 94 -5.86 3.65 16.28
C LYS A 94 -4.94 2.45 16.46
N GLU A 95 -5.23 1.67 17.48
CA GLU A 95 -4.56 0.48 17.99
C GLU A 95 -4.69 -0.76 17.10
N GLU A 96 -5.69 -0.81 16.21
CA GLU A 96 -5.91 -1.97 15.32
C GLU A 96 -5.20 -1.81 13.97
N ARG A 97 -4.92 -0.57 13.56
CA ARG A 97 -4.41 -0.25 12.21
C ARG A 97 -3.06 -0.88 11.90
N GLY A 98 -2.12 -0.85 12.84
CA GLY A 98 -0.78 -1.42 12.62
C GLY A 98 -0.84 -2.92 12.35
N THR A 99 -1.55 -3.66 13.20
CA THR A 99 -1.78 -5.10 13.03
C THR A 99 -2.50 -5.41 11.72
N TYR A 100 -3.61 -4.72 11.43
CA TYR A 100 -4.38 -4.95 10.21
C TYR A 100 -3.58 -4.63 8.95
N TYR A 101 -2.85 -3.51 8.94
CA TYR A 101 -1.92 -3.16 7.87
C TYR A 101 -0.85 -4.25 7.66
N GLY A 102 -0.23 -4.74 8.74
CA GLY A 102 0.76 -5.80 8.66
C GLY A 102 0.23 -7.09 8.01
N GLU A 103 -1.03 -7.44 8.29
CA GLU A 103 -1.68 -8.58 7.62
C GLU A 103 -1.85 -8.35 6.11
N LEU A 104 -2.28 -7.14 5.70
CA LEU A 104 -2.42 -6.79 4.29
C LEU A 104 -1.07 -6.75 3.57
N LEU A 105 -0.03 -6.21 4.21
CA LEU A 105 1.33 -6.18 3.67
C LEU A 105 1.88 -7.59 3.45
N LYS A 106 1.69 -8.49 4.42
CA LYS A 106 2.12 -9.89 4.30
C LYS A 106 1.45 -10.60 3.13
N LEU A 107 0.14 -10.41 2.96
CA LEU A 107 -0.61 -10.95 1.83
C LEU A 107 -0.15 -10.34 0.49
N ALA A 108 0.08 -9.02 0.47
CA ALA A 108 0.54 -8.30 -0.70
C ALA A 108 1.89 -8.79 -1.18
N TRP A 109 2.84 -8.91 -0.27
CA TRP A 109 4.17 -9.41 -0.56
C TRP A 109 4.11 -10.83 -1.14
N ALA A 110 3.40 -11.74 -0.48
CA ALA A 110 3.29 -13.13 -0.94
C ALA A 110 2.61 -13.23 -2.32
N ALA A 111 1.52 -12.49 -2.54
CA ALA A 111 0.80 -12.46 -3.80
C ALA A 111 1.66 -11.91 -4.94
N ALA A 112 2.32 -10.77 -4.71
CA ALA A 112 3.17 -10.13 -5.69
C ALA A 112 4.37 -11.00 -6.06
N LYS A 113 5.12 -11.52 -5.07
CA LYS A 113 6.29 -12.37 -5.32
C LYS A 113 5.95 -13.66 -6.06
N LYS A 114 4.74 -14.21 -5.86
CA LYS A 114 4.26 -15.38 -6.61
C LYS A 114 4.14 -15.12 -8.11
N VAL A 115 3.68 -13.93 -8.50
CA VAL A 115 3.44 -13.57 -9.91
C VAL A 115 4.43 -12.57 -10.48
N ASN A 116 5.39 -12.08 -9.70
CA ASN A 116 6.56 -11.37 -10.18
C ASN A 116 7.61 -11.37 -9.06
N PRO A 117 8.54 -12.34 -9.02
CA PRO A 117 9.58 -12.40 -8.00
C PRO A 117 10.49 -11.16 -7.97
N GLN A 118 10.55 -10.41 -9.07
CA GLN A 118 11.34 -9.18 -9.19
C GLN A 118 10.58 -7.93 -8.75
N ALA A 119 9.27 -8.00 -8.48
CA ALA A 119 8.52 -6.86 -7.98
C ALA A 119 9.04 -6.45 -6.59
N GLY A 120 9.42 -5.19 -6.45
CA GLY A 120 9.79 -4.58 -5.17
C GLY A 120 8.54 -4.14 -4.40
N ILE A 121 8.48 -4.49 -3.12
CA ILE A 121 7.36 -4.16 -2.23
C ILE A 121 7.81 -3.12 -1.21
N VAL A 122 7.22 -1.93 -1.30
CA VAL A 122 7.40 -0.85 -0.36
C VAL A 122 6.35 -0.99 0.74
N GLY A 123 6.81 -1.11 1.98
CA GLY A 123 6.00 -1.34 3.16
C GLY A 123 6.16 -0.27 4.22
N MET A 124 5.44 -0.48 5.30
CA MET A 124 5.20 0.43 6.42
C MET A 124 4.35 1.62 6.05
N VAL A 125 4.73 2.41 5.03
CA VAL A 125 4.08 3.68 4.69
C VAL A 125 3.67 4.35 5.99
N THR A 126 4.65 4.74 6.81
CA THR A 126 4.45 5.29 8.16
C THR A 126 4.75 6.80 8.20
N ALA A 127 4.65 7.43 9.36
CA ALA A 127 5.12 8.81 9.55
C ALA A 127 5.85 8.95 10.89
N LEU A 128 6.60 10.04 11.04
CA LEU A 128 7.16 10.40 12.34
C LEU A 128 6.03 10.49 13.38
N GLU A 129 6.30 10.06 14.62
CA GLU A 129 5.35 9.99 15.75
C GLU A 129 4.33 8.84 15.70
N TYR A 130 4.41 7.94 14.71
CA TYR A 130 3.56 6.74 14.60
C TYR A 130 4.31 5.44 14.91
N ASP A 131 5.24 5.47 15.86
CA ASP A 131 6.07 4.33 16.25
C ASP A 131 5.22 3.09 16.62
N GLN A 132 4.15 3.28 17.39
CA GLN A 132 3.25 2.19 17.77
C GLN A 132 2.64 1.47 16.56
N PHE A 133 2.23 2.23 15.53
CA PHE A 133 1.69 1.65 14.29
C PHE A 133 2.76 0.80 13.59
N THR A 134 3.98 1.33 13.48
CA THR A 134 5.12 0.65 12.87
C THR A 134 5.49 -0.62 13.65
N GLU A 135 5.56 -0.55 14.97
CA GLU A 135 5.85 -1.70 15.84
C GLU A 135 4.79 -2.79 15.70
N ASP A 136 3.51 -2.42 15.69
CA ASP A 136 2.43 -3.39 15.58
C ASP A 136 2.39 -4.07 14.21
N ALA A 137 2.67 -3.33 13.14
CA ALA A 137 2.85 -3.90 11.80
C ALA A 137 4.04 -4.87 11.78
N LEU A 138 5.19 -4.47 12.34
CA LEU A 138 6.39 -5.29 12.41
C LEU A 138 6.22 -6.54 13.29
N LYS A 139 5.34 -6.55 14.29
CA LYS A 139 5.01 -7.78 15.04
C LYS A 139 4.33 -8.83 14.16
N VAL A 140 3.61 -8.41 13.12
CA VAL A 140 2.91 -9.29 12.17
C VAL A 140 3.83 -9.73 11.03
N THR A 141 4.62 -8.80 10.50
CA THR A 141 5.43 -9.03 9.30
C THR A 141 6.88 -9.40 9.63
N GLY A 142 7.45 -8.87 10.70
CA GLY A 142 8.90 -8.68 10.76
C GLY A 142 9.39 -7.78 9.62
N VAL A 143 10.68 -7.81 9.33
CA VAL A 143 11.28 -7.06 8.22
C VAL A 143 11.28 -7.84 6.89
N GLU A 144 10.83 -9.10 6.90
CA GLU A 144 10.99 -10.02 5.76
C GLU A 144 9.92 -9.86 4.66
N PHE A 145 8.77 -9.24 4.98
CA PHE A 145 7.64 -9.11 4.05
C PHE A 145 7.55 -7.72 3.41
N MET A 146 8.70 -7.06 3.25
CA MET A 146 8.89 -5.85 2.43
C MET A 146 10.32 -5.83 1.90
N ASP A 147 10.52 -5.20 0.74
CA ASP A 147 11.85 -4.97 0.16
C ASP A 147 12.35 -3.55 0.48
N TYR A 148 11.43 -2.61 0.67
CA TYR A 148 11.73 -1.21 0.99
C TYR A 148 10.84 -0.72 2.12
N PHE A 149 11.38 0.16 2.96
CA PHE A 149 10.65 0.85 4.03
C PHE A 149 10.37 2.29 3.60
N SER A 150 9.10 2.73 3.66
CA SER A 150 8.73 4.13 3.40
C SER A 150 8.14 4.81 4.63
N TYR A 151 8.40 6.12 4.73
CA TYR A 151 7.80 7.00 5.72
C TYR A 151 7.60 8.41 5.14
N HIS A 152 6.62 9.13 5.68
CA HIS A 152 6.34 10.52 5.35
C HIS A 152 6.85 11.42 6.49
N ASP A 153 7.66 12.42 6.14
CA ASP A 153 8.06 13.51 7.04
C ASP A 153 7.53 14.84 6.52
N TYR A 154 6.42 15.27 7.11
CA TYR A 154 5.83 16.57 6.82
C TYR A 154 6.40 17.59 7.82
N SER A 155 7.41 18.34 7.40
CA SER A 155 7.87 19.49 8.17
C SER A 155 7.21 20.77 7.66
N GLY A 156 6.68 21.59 8.57
CA GLY A 156 6.18 22.94 8.25
C GLY A 156 7.29 23.96 7.97
N LYS A 157 8.55 23.51 7.88
CA LYS A 157 9.71 24.36 7.65
C LYS A 157 10.02 24.38 6.15
N LEU A 158 10.05 25.57 5.56
CA LEU A 158 10.47 25.78 4.17
C LEU A 158 11.91 25.26 3.93
N TYR A 159 12.10 24.67 2.74
CA TYR A 159 13.28 24.05 2.12
C TYR A 159 14.63 24.10 2.89
N GLY A 160 15.21 22.92 3.13
CA GLY A 160 16.66 22.73 3.26
C GLY A 160 17.29 23.00 4.64
N GLY A 161 16.49 23.22 5.69
CA GLY A 161 16.99 23.22 7.06
C GLY A 161 17.31 21.80 7.58
N ASP A 162 17.97 21.70 8.73
CA ASP A 162 18.13 20.42 9.45
C ASP A 162 16.74 19.81 9.68
N GLY A 163 16.33 18.91 8.78
CA GLY A 163 15.08 18.18 8.87
C GLY A 163 15.04 17.35 10.14
N ASN A 164 13.89 16.74 10.42
CA ASN A 164 13.80 15.78 11.50
C ASN A 164 14.75 14.62 11.18
N ARG A 165 15.91 14.59 11.83
CA ARG A 165 16.88 13.51 11.65
C ARG A 165 16.29 12.28 12.32
N ALA A 166 15.71 11.38 11.53
CA ALA A 166 15.39 10.04 11.99
C ALA A 166 16.72 9.34 12.32
N THR A 167 17.06 9.26 13.60
CA THR A 167 18.15 8.42 14.08
C THR A 167 17.64 7.00 14.19
N LEU A 168 18.05 6.12 13.28
CA LEU A 168 17.92 4.68 13.44
C LEU A 168 18.78 4.27 14.64
N GLN A 169 18.15 3.89 15.75
CA GLN A 169 18.85 3.21 16.85
C GLN A 169 18.90 1.72 16.52
N ALA A 170 20.11 1.16 16.54
CA ALA A 170 20.39 -0.26 16.31
C ALA A 170 20.21 -1.08 17.58
#